data_AF-A0A1W9PMM7-F1
#
_entry.id   AF-A0A1W9PMM7-F1
#
_cell.length_a   1.000
_cell.length_b   1.000
_cell.length_c   1.000
_cell.angle_alpha   90.00
_cell.angle_beta   90.00
_cell.angle_gamma   90.00
#
_symmetry.space_group_name_H-M   'P 1'
#
loop_
_entity.id
_entity.type
_entity.pdbx_description
1 polymer ?
#
loop_
_entity_poly.entity_id
_entity_poly.type
_entity_poly.pdbx_seq_one_letter_code
_entity_poly.pdbx_strand_id
1 'polypeptide(L)'
;MRLTIDEYAKRFKMSKEMVHSRLRTKRLNYTLEDGEIYILLKQEQQEHPRTQHADSSNTARNRIPLRPKTTVGTIIALYQKENRQLKNRINELESKIDRLIDDKEQMLRDERDRIEKIYTSRDEQLKSFLELINTKLLQNYSTAVHEVVDVDHVADKSAEPDWRYNGLVELRKYLKTLDFNSTQRKHIKKRFARNYGHDVRIIQQNGEFFLDFTKYDYSDLLQTDQ
;
A
#
# COMPACT_ATOMS: atom_id res chain seq x y z
N MET A 1 33.28 -1.28 -46.35
CA MET A 1 34.19 -0.38 -45.61
C MET A 1 34.15 -0.76 -44.12
N ARG A 2 35.28 -0.73 -43.42
CA ARG A 2 35.38 -0.98 -41.97
C ARG A 2 35.45 0.37 -41.28
N LEU A 3 34.55 0.64 -40.34
CA LEU A 3 34.56 1.86 -39.53
C LEU A 3 34.69 1.48 -38.06
N THR A 4 35.41 2.30 -37.30
CA THR A 4 35.39 2.20 -35.83
C THR A 4 34.02 2.63 -35.29
N ILE A 5 33.74 2.28 -34.03
CA ILE A 5 32.48 2.66 -33.36
C ILE A 5 32.28 4.19 -33.39
N ASP A 6 33.36 4.95 -33.20
CA ASP A 6 33.35 6.41 -33.16
C ASP A 6 33.08 7.03 -34.54
N GLU A 7 33.70 6.49 -35.58
CA GLU A 7 33.45 6.93 -36.95
C GLU A 7 32.03 6.58 -37.41
N TYR A 8 31.54 5.40 -37.03
CA TYR A 8 30.19 4.96 -37.33
C TYR A 8 29.15 5.87 -36.64
N ALA A 9 29.35 6.18 -35.36
CA ALA A 9 28.50 7.10 -34.60
C ALA A 9 28.38 8.48 -35.27
N LYS A 10 29.53 9.04 -35.72
CA LYS A 10 29.58 10.32 -36.43
C LYS A 10 28.88 10.28 -37.78
N ARG A 11 29.10 9.23 -38.59
CA ARG A 11 28.50 9.10 -39.93
C ARG A 11 26.99 8.94 -39.90
N PHE A 12 26.46 8.21 -38.92
CA PHE A 12 25.03 7.91 -38.82
C PHE A 12 24.27 8.81 -37.84
N LYS A 13 24.93 9.81 -37.24
CA LYS A 13 24.37 10.72 -36.22
C LYS A 13 23.72 9.94 -35.06
N MET A 14 24.39 8.89 -34.57
CA MET A 14 23.93 8.06 -33.46
C MET A 14 24.88 8.21 -32.26
N SER A 15 24.37 8.07 -31.04
CA SER A 15 25.23 8.04 -29.84
C SER A 15 26.09 6.77 -29.82
N LYS A 16 27.28 6.84 -29.23
CA LYS A 16 28.17 5.68 -29.06
C LYS A 16 27.45 4.51 -28.36
N GLU A 17 26.60 4.84 -27.38
CA GLU A 17 25.76 3.88 -26.65
C GLU A 17 24.73 3.17 -27.55
N MET A 18 24.14 3.89 -28.51
CA MET A 18 23.20 3.32 -29.48
C MET A 18 23.92 2.31 -30.39
N VAL A 19 25.17 2.60 -30.76
CA VAL A 19 26.01 1.69 -31.56
C VAL A 19 26.36 0.43 -30.75
N HIS A 20 26.77 0.57 -29.48
CA HIS A 20 26.98 -0.57 -28.57
C HIS A 20 25.70 -1.39 -28.33
N SER A 21 24.55 -0.74 -28.20
CA SER A 21 23.25 -1.41 -28.06
C SER A 21 22.93 -2.27 -29.29
N ARG A 22 23.15 -1.73 -30.50
CA ARG A 22 22.94 -2.48 -31.76
C ARG A 22 23.96 -3.61 -31.95
N LEU A 23 25.17 -3.45 -31.44
CA LEU A 23 26.19 -4.49 -31.40
C LEU A 23 25.77 -5.65 -30.48
N ARG A 24 25.25 -5.35 -29.27
CA ARG A 24 24.71 -6.35 -28.33
C ARG A 24 23.55 -7.14 -28.93
N THR A 25 22.66 -6.46 -29.65
CA THR A 25 21.51 -7.09 -30.31
C THR A 25 21.88 -7.80 -31.63
N LYS A 26 23.19 -7.93 -31.95
CA LYS A 26 23.73 -8.55 -33.18
C LYS A 26 23.12 -8.01 -34.48
N ARG A 27 22.65 -6.75 -34.49
CA ARG A 27 22.07 -6.10 -35.68
C ARG A 27 23.13 -5.49 -36.61
N LEU A 28 24.38 -5.45 -36.17
CA LEU A 28 25.52 -4.97 -36.93
C LEU A 28 26.56 -6.08 -37.01
N ASN A 29 27.06 -6.33 -38.22
CA ASN A 29 28.18 -7.24 -38.43
C ASN A 29 29.46 -6.52 -38.01
N TYR A 30 30.27 -7.14 -37.15
CA TYR A 30 31.53 -6.59 -36.70
C TYR A 30 32.65 -7.61 -36.80
N THR A 31 33.87 -7.12 -36.95
CA THR A 31 35.12 -7.89 -36.90
C THR A 31 35.98 -7.33 -35.80
N LEU A 32 36.63 -8.22 -35.04
CA LEU A 32 37.59 -7.85 -34.00
C LEU A 32 39.00 -8.00 -34.58
N GLU A 33 39.71 -6.89 -34.74
CA GLU A 33 41.12 -6.88 -35.17
C GLU A 33 41.90 -6.04 -34.14
N ASP A 34 43.01 -6.57 -33.63
CA ASP A 34 43.92 -5.92 -32.67
C ASP A 34 43.25 -5.30 -31.43
N GLY A 35 42.19 -5.94 -30.91
CA GLY A 35 41.47 -5.50 -29.72
C GLY A 35 40.46 -4.37 -29.95
N GLU A 36 40.32 -3.89 -31.19
CA GLU A 36 39.34 -2.88 -31.57
C GLU A 36 38.19 -3.48 -32.40
N ILE A 37 36.98 -2.94 -32.19
CA ILE A 37 35.75 -3.41 -32.84
C ILE A 37 35.52 -2.58 -34.10
N TYR A 38 35.57 -3.25 -35.26
CA TYR A 38 35.29 -2.66 -36.56
C TYR A 38 33.91 -3.10 -37.06
N ILE A 39 33.06 -2.15 -37.44
CA ILE A 39 31.72 -2.42 -37.96
C ILE A 39 31.81 -2.56 -39.49
N LEU A 40 31.36 -3.71 -40.00
CA LEU A 40 31.32 -4.00 -41.43
C LEU A 40 30.07 -3.37 -42.05
N LEU A 41 30.30 -2.30 -42.82
CA LEU A 41 29.24 -1.67 -43.61
C LEU A 41 29.11 -2.39 -44.96
N LYS A 42 28.01 -3.13 -45.15
CA LYS A 42 27.53 -3.50 -46.49
C LYS A 42 26.97 -2.21 -47.09
N GLN A 43 27.44 -1.81 -48.27
CA GLN A 43 26.95 -0.62 -48.97
C GLN A 43 25.52 -0.89 -49.44
N GLU A 44 24.55 -0.80 -48.54
CA GLU A 44 23.16 -0.59 -48.89
C GLU A 44 22.90 0.90 -48.80
N GLN A 45 22.60 1.42 -49.98
CA GLN A 45 22.32 2.78 -50.38
C GLN A 45 21.65 3.62 -49.27
N GLN A 46 22.25 4.78 -49.04
CA GLN A 46 21.64 5.87 -48.29
C GLN A 46 20.27 6.17 -48.91
N GLU A 47 19.20 5.97 -48.14
CA GLU A 47 17.84 6.35 -48.51
C GLU A 47 17.75 7.88 -48.59
N HIS A 48 17.80 8.40 -49.81
CA HIS A 48 17.21 9.69 -50.16
C HIS A 48 15.90 9.42 -50.92
N PRO A 49 14.75 9.99 -50.50
CA PRO A 49 13.53 9.85 -51.27
C PRO A 49 13.62 10.75 -52.51
N ARG A 50 13.91 10.15 -53.66
CA ARG A 50 13.64 10.74 -54.97
C ARG A 50 12.59 9.89 -55.67
N THR A 51 11.39 10.46 -55.73
CA THR A 51 10.32 10.07 -56.65
C THR A 51 10.88 10.10 -58.06
N GLN A 52 10.86 8.97 -58.77
CA GLN A 52 10.91 8.95 -60.22
C GLN A 52 10.35 7.64 -60.77
N HIS A 53 9.67 7.84 -61.88
CA HIS A 53 8.74 6.94 -62.55
C HIS A 53 9.45 5.77 -63.24
N ALA A 54 8.64 4.76 -63.53
CA ALA A 54 8.98 3.54 -64.24
C ALA A 54 9.51 3.80 -65.66
N ASP A 55 10.45 2.98 -66.14
CA ASP A 55 10.10 1.87 -67.04
C ASP A 55 11.30 1.01 -67.48
N SER A 56 11.05 -0.30 -67.49
CA SER A 56 11.54 -1.34 -68.41
C SER A 56 13.04 -1.50 -68.73
N SER A 57 13.61 -2.62 -68.30
CA SER A 57 14.00 -3.71 -69.22
C SER A 57 14.65 -4.91 -68.52
N ASN A 58 14.44 -6.07 -69.15
CA ASN A 58 14.78 -7.43 -68.73
C ASN A 58 16.27 -7.65 -68.42
N THR A 59 16.55 -8.38 -67.33
CA THR A 59 17.57 -9.43 -67.31
C THR A 59 17.20 -10.47 -66.26
N ALA A 60 16.75 -11.63 -66.73
CA ALA A 60 16.59 -12.82 -65.92
C ALA A 60 17.96 -13.50 -65.74
N ARG A 61 18.47 -13.54 -64.50
CA ARG A 61 19.39 -14.58 -63.98
C ARG A 61 19.63 -14.34 -62.48
N ASN A 62 19.67 -15.43 -61.71
CA ASN A 62 19.85 -15.55 -60.26
C ASN A 62 18.60 -15.34 -59.38
N ARG A 63 17.70 -16.34 -59.41
CA ARG A 63 16.70 -16.52 -58.34
C ARG A 63 17.35 -17.17 -57.12
N ILE A 64 17.92 -16.35 -56.25
CA ILE A 64 17.98 -16.64 -54.81
C ILE A 64 16.51 -16.64 -54.34
N PRO A 65 16.05 -17.58 -53.48
CA PRO A 65 14.69 -17.49 -52.94
C PRO A 65 14.56 -16.22 -52.11
N LEU A 66 14.02 -15.16 -52.71
CA LEU A 66 13.63 -13.95 -52.01
C LEU A 66 12.55 -14.38 -51.01
N ARG A 67 12.91 -14.32 -49.71
CA ARG A 67 11.94 -14.38 -48.63
C ARG A 67 10.80 -13.42 -48.98
N PRO A 68 9.52 -13.84 -48.84
CA PRO A 68 8.40 -12.99 -49.22
C PRO A 68 8.50 -11.67 -48.46
N LYS A 69 8.67 -10.57 -49.19
CA LYS A 69 8.64 -9.22 -48.60
C LYS A 69 7.25 -9.10 -47.97
N THR A 70 7.20 -8.91 -46.66
CA THR A 70 5.94 -8.73 -45.92
C THR A 70 5.19 -7.55 -46.51
N THR A 71 4.07 -7.81 -47.17
CA THR A 71 3.23 -6.78 -47.76
C THR A 71 2.66 -5.89 -46.66
N VAL A 72 2.52 -4.59 -46.92
CA VAL A 72 1.91 -3.63 -46.00
C VAL A 72 0.55 -4.12 -45.48
N GLY A 73 -0.26 -4.78 -46.32
CA GLY A 73 -1.51 -5.41 -45.90
C GLY A 73 -1.35 -6.52 -44.86
N THR A 74 -0.28 -7.33 -44.94
CA THR A 74 0.03 -8.35 -43.93
C THR A 74 0.40 -7.71 -42.59
N ILE A 75 1.17 -6.62 -42.62
CA ILE A 75 1.55 -5.86 -41.42
C ILE A 75 0.31 -5.23 -40.77
N ILE A 76 -0.56 -4.61 -41.57
CA ILE A 76 -1.82 -4.03 -41.09
C ILE A 76 -2.71 -5.12 -40.47
N ALA A 77 -2.83 -6.28 -41.11
CA ALA A 77 -3.63 -7.39 -40.58
C ALA A 77 -3.07 -7.93 -39.25
N LEU A 78 -1.74 -7.99 -39.10
CA LEU A 78 -1.08 -8.35 -37.83
C LEU A 78 -1.40 -7.33 -36.73
N TYR A 79 -1.25 -6.03 -37.01
CA TYR A 79 -1.60 -4.98 -36.03
C TYR A 79 -3.08 -4.98 -35.67
N GLN A 80 -3.97 -5.22 -36.63
CA GLN A 80 -5.40 -5.36 -36.34
C GLN A 80 -5.69 -6.58 -35.44
N LYS A 81 -4.99 -7.69 -35.64
CA LYS A 81 -5.09 -8.87 -34.79
C LYS A 81 -4.59 -8.59 -33.38
N GLU A 82 -3.44 -7.95 -33.25
CA GLU A 82 -2.86 -7.58 -31.95
C GLU A 82 -3.76 -6.59 -31.19
N ASN A 83 -4.28 -5.56 -31.87
CA ASN A 83 -5.25 -4.63 -31.28
C ASN A 83 -6.53 -5.34 -30.80
N ARG A 84 -7.02 -6.33 -31.54
CA ARG A 84 -8.17 -7.14 -31.08
C ARG A 84 -7.83 -7.96 -29.84
N GLN A 85 -6.64 -8.56 -29.79
CA GLN A 85 -6.18 -9.31 -28.60
C GLN A 85 -6.06 -8.40 -27.38
N LEU A 86 -5.49 -7.20 -27.54
CA LEU A 86 -5.40 -6.21 -26.47
C LEU A 86 -6.78 -5.78 -25.96
N LYS A 87 -7.73 -5.50 -26.86
CA LYS A 87 -9.11 -5.17 -26.49
C LYS A 87 -9.80 -6.31 -25.72
N ASN A 88 -9.65 -7.55 -26.20
CA ASN A 88 -10.21 -8.70 -25.50
C ASN A 88 -9.59 -8.84 -24.09
N ARG A 89 -8.29 -8.60 -23.96
CA ARG A 89 -7.61 -8.65 -22.67
C ARG A 89 -8.08 -7.55 -21.73
N ILE A 90 -8.35 -6.35 -22.24
CA ILE A 90 -8.94 -5.26 -21.46
C ILE A 90 -10.31 -5.67 -20.93
N ASN A 91 -11.19 -6.17 -21.80
CA ASN A 91 -12.53 -6.64 -21.39
C ASN A 91 -12.46 -7.77 -20.33
N GLU A 92 -11.52 -8.71 -20.48
CA GLU A 92 -11.29 -9.74 -19.47
C GLU A 92 -10.86 -9.15 -18.13
N LEU A 93 -9.97 -8.16 -18.14
CA LEU A 93 -9.49 -7.50 -16.92
C LEU A 93 -10.59 -6.69 -16.26
N GLU A 94 -11.38 -5.94 -17.03
CA GLU A 94 -12.56 -5.21 -16.54
C GLU A 94 -13.55 -6.18 -15.87
N SER A 95 -13.88 -7.30 -16.53
CA SER A 95 -14.77 -8.30 -15.93
C SER A 95 -14.23 -8.94 -14.63
N LYS A 96 -12.90 -9.03 -14.50
CA LYS A 96 -12.25 -9.51 -13.26
C LYS A 96 -12.28 -8.46 -12.16
N ILE A 97 -12.12 -7.19 -12.54
CA ILE A 97 -12.22 -6.08 -11.60
C ILE A 97 -13.64 -6.02 -11.05
N ASP A 98 -14.66 -6.11 -11.90
CA ASP A 98 -16.06 -6.09 -11.47
C ASP A 98 -16.35 -7.23 -10.47
N ARG A 99 -15.94 -8.46 -10.79
CA ARG A 99 -16.06 -9.60 -9.86
C ARG A 99 -15.34 -9.36 -8.54
N LEU A 100 -14.14 -8.77 -8.58
CA LEU A 100 -13.36 -8.51 -7.37
C LEU A 100 -14.01 -7.43 -6.50
N ILE A 101 -14.69 -6.47 -7.13
CA ILE A 101 -15.48 -5.45 -6.43
C ILE A 101 -16.69 -6.12 -5.77
N ASP A 102 -17.41 -6.98 -6.49
CA ASP A 102 -18.55 -7.72 -5.96
C ASP A 102 -18.14 -8.62 -4.77
N ASP A 103 -17.05 -9.37 -4.92
CA ASP A 103 -16.50 -10.23 -3.86
C ASP A 103 -16.10 -9.42 -2.63
N LYS A 104 -15.49 -8.25 -2.83
CA LYS A 104 -15.13 -7.34 -1.74
C LYS A 104 -16.37 -6.80 -1.03
N GLU A 105 -17.37 -6.37 -1.78
CA GLU A 105 -18.62 -5.85 -1.20
C GLU A 105 -19.36 -6.95 -0.43
N GLN A 106 -19.42 -8.16 -0.96
CA GLN A 106 -20.00 -9.30 -0.27
C GLN A 106 -19.24 -9.62 1.02
N MET A 107 -17.90 -9.63 0.98
CA MET A 107 -17.07 -9.81 2.18
C MET A 107 -17.34 -8.75 3.25
N LEU A 108 -17.47 -7.48 2.87
CA LEU A 108 -17.79 -6.40 3.80
C LEU A 108 -19.19 -6.56 4.42
N ARG A 109 -20.17 -6.98 3.62
CA ARG A 109 -21.53 -7.29 4.11
C ARG A 109 -21.50 -8.47 5.08
N ASP A 110 -20.78 -9.54 4.75
CA ASP A 110 -20.65 -10.72 5.60
C ASP A 110 -19.96 -10.39 6.93
N GLU A 111 -18.91 -9.56 6.92
CA GLU A 111 -18.25 -9.09 8.14
C GLU A 111 -19.18 -8.23 9.00
N ARG A 112 -19.93 -7.32 8.37
CA ARG A 112 -20.93 -6.50 9.06
C ARG A 112 -21.99 -7.37 9.74
N ASP A 113 -22.56 -8.32 9.00
CA ASP A 113 -23.60 -9.21 9.52
C ASP A 113 -23.06 -10.15 10.61
N ARG A 114 -21.79 -10.56 10.50
CA ARG A 114 -21.09 -11.32 11.56
C ARG A 114 -20.94 -10.50 12.83
N ILE A 115 -20.52 -9.24 12.71
CA ILE A 115 -20.37 -8.33 13.83
C ILE A 115 -21.72 -8.08 14.50
N GLU A 116 -22.76 -7.82 13.70
CA GLU A 116 -24.12 -7.65 14.19
C GLU A 116 -24.59 -8.87 15.00
N LYS A 117 -24.41 -10.08 14.46
CA LYS A 117 -24.75 -11.34 15.17
C LYS A 117 -23.99 -11.51 16.49
N ILE A 118 -22.71 -11.11 16.52
CA ILE A 118 -21.93 -11.17 17.76
C ILE A 118 -22.52 -10.20 18.79
N TYR A 119 -22.80 -8.96 18.39
CA TYR A 119 -23.34 -7.97 19.32
C TYR A 119 -24.75 -8.33 19.79
N THR A 120 -25.63 -8.83 18.92
CA THR A 120 -26.97 -9.27 19.33
C THR A 120 -26.88 -10.46 20.28
N SER A 121 -26.04 -11.46 19.98
CA SER A 121 -25.82 -12.60 20.89
C SER A 121 -25.25 -12.17 22.24
N ARG A 122 -24.32 -11.20 22.26
CA ARG A 122 -23.77 -10.64 23.51
C ARG A 122 -24.83 -9.89 24.30
N ASP A 123 -25.69 -9.11 23.63
CA ASP A 123 -26.80 -8.40 24.28
C ASP A 123 -27.82 -9.36 24.87
N GLU A 124 -28.18 -10.44 24.16
CA GLU A 124 -29.04 -11.50 24.67
C GLU A 124 -28.44 -12.20 25.89
N GLN A 125 -27.13 -12.49 25.86
CA GLN A 125 -26.42 -13.05 27.01
C GLN A 125 -26.44 -12.10 28.22
N LEU A 126 -26.25 -10.79 28.00
CA LEU A 126 -26.30 -9.79 29.05
C LEU A 126 -27.70 -9.63 29.63
N LYS A 127 -28.74 -9.65 28.79
CA LYS A 127 -30.15 -9.66 29.24
C LYS A 127 -30.45 -10.88 30.10
N SER A 128 -30.06 -12.07 29.65
CA SER A 128 -30.23 -13.30 30.42
C SER A 128 -29.49 -13.22 31.77
N PHE A 129 -28.25 -12.69 31.78
CA PHE A 129 -27.49 -12.51 33.01
C PHE A 129 -28.12 -11.49 33.97
N LEU A 130 -28.65 -10.37 33.45
CA LEU A 130 -29.39 -9.37 34.23
C LEU A 130 -30.70 -9.94 34.79
N GLU A 131 -31.44 -10.73 34.02
CA GLU A 131 -32.64 -11.43 34.49
C GLU A 131 -32.29 -12.44 35.60
N LEU A 132 -31.19 -13.19 35.44
CA LEU A 132 -30.69 -14.10 36.49
C LEU A 132 -30.28 -13.33 37.76
N ILE A 133 -29.60 -12.19 37.63
CA ILE A 133 -29.28 -11.35 38.80
C ILE A 133 -30.54 -10.79 39.44
N ASN A 134 -31.47 -10.26 38.65
CA ASN A 134 -32.71 -9.69 39.17
C ASN A 134 -33.54 -10.76 39.89
N THR A 135 -33.68 -11.95 39.30
CA THR A 135 -34.34 -13.08 39.96
C THR A 135 -33.60 -13.53 41.22
N LYS A 136 -32.26 -13.56 41.24
CA LYS A 136 -31.49 -13.86 42.45
C LYS A 136 -31.63 -12.79 43.54
N LEU A 137 -31.64 -11.52 43.17
CA LEU A 137 -31.87 -10.41 44.09
C LEU A 137 -33.28 -10.48 44.66
N LEU A 138 -34.32 -10.62 43.82
CA LEU A 138 -35.72 -10.81 44.26
C LEU A 138 -35.89 -12.04 45.15
N GLN A 139 -35.21 -13.16 44.83
CA GLN A 139 -35.17 -14.33 45.71
C GLN A 139 -34.55 -13.96 47.05
N ASN A 140 -33.38 -13.33 47.08
CA ASN A 140 -32.72 -12.89 48.31
C ASN A 140 -33.57 -11.91 49.13
N TYR A 141 -34.28 -10.98 48.48
CA TYR A 141 -35.24 -10.11 49.18
C TYR A 141 -36.41 -10.92 49.74
N SER A 142 -36.96 -11.89 49.01
CA SER A 142 -38.02 -12.76 49.54
C SER A 142 -37.56 -13.62 50.72
N THR A 143 -36.29 -14.04 50.76
CA THR A 143 -35.70 -14.74 51.92
C THR A 143 -35.33 -13.78 53.05
N ALA A 144 -35.07 -12.50 52.76
CA ALA A 144 -34.71 -11.47 53.73
C ALA A 144 -35.90 -10.66 54.27
N VAL A 145 -37.13 -10.89 53.80
CA VAL A 145 -38.38 -10.26 54.31
C VAL A 145 -38.80 -10.82 55.70
N HIS A 146 -37.83 -11.22 56.52
CA HIS A 146 -37.98 -11.15 57.99
C HIS A 146 -37.32 -9.91 58.60
N GLU A 147 -36.84 -8.94 57.82
CA GLU A 147 -36.39 -7.67 58.38
C GLU A 147 -36.86 -6.48 57.54
N VAL A 148 -37.72 -5.70 58.18
CA VAL A 148 -38.25 -4.42 57.74
C VAL A 148 -37.09 -3.44 57.62
N VAL A 149 -37.05 -2.62 56.55
CA VAL A 149 -36.66 -1.19 56.58
C VAL A 149 -36.80 -0.62 55.17
N ASP A 150 -37.66 0.40 55.06
CA ASP A 150 -37.82 1.30 53.92
C ASP A 150 -36.55 2.14 53.70
N VAL A 151 -36.06 2.25 52.46
CA VAL A 151 -35.30 3.43 52.00
C VAL A 151 -35.58 3.68 50.51
N ASP A 152 -36.44 4.66 50.28
CA ASP A 152 -36.55 5.40 49.02
C ASP A 152 -35.32 6.32 48.81
N HIS A 153 -34.98 6.55 47.54
CA HIS A 153 -34.05 7.56 47.00
C HIS A 153 -32.52 7.29 47.12
N VAL A 154 -31.85 7.04 45.98
CA VAL A 154 -31.08 8.05 45.23
C VAL A 154 -30.83 7.53 43.80
N ALA A 155 -31.51 8.13 42.84
CA ALA A 155 -31.11 8.11 41.44
C ALA A 155 -29.96 9.11 41.22
N ASP A 156 -29.13 8.78 40.22
CA ASP A 156 -28.22 9.66 39.49
C ASP A 156 -26.89 10.05 40.17
N LYS A 157 -25.83 9.30 39.81
CA LYS A 157 -24.50 9.85 39.50
C LYS A 157 -23.88 9.05 38.35
N SER A 158 -24.04 9.58 37.14
CA SER A 158 -23.01 9.64 36.09
C SER A 158 -21.98 8.51 36.04
N ALA A 159 -22.21 7.54 35.14
CA ALA A 159 -21.20 6.60 34.69
C ALA A 159 -20.08 7.35 33.96
N GLU A 160 -18.96 7.58 34.64
CA GLU A 160 -17.70 7.97 34.02
C GLU A 160 -17.15 6.78 33.22
N PRO A 161 -16.77 6.98 31.94
CA PRO A 161 -16.21 5.90 31.13
C PRO A 161 -14.83 5.51 31.68
N ASP A 162 -14.65 4.20 31.90
CA ASP A 162 -13.38 3.60 32.30
C ASP A 162 -12.29 3.99 31.29
N TRP A 163 -11.37 4.86 31.72
CA TRP A 163 -10.33 5.46 30.87
C TRP A 163 -9.16 4.51 30.59
N ARG A 164 -9.29 3.25 31.00
CA ARG A 164 -8.29 2.19 30.85
C ARG A 164 -8.48 1.40 29.56
N TYR A 165 -8.60 2.07 28.42
CA TYR A 165 -8.49 1.37 27.15
C TYR A 165 -7.03 0.94 26.95
N ASN A 166 -6.78 -0.38 27.03
CA ASN A 166 -5.51 -1.06 26.75
C ASN A 166 -4.35 -0.78 27.74
N GLY A 167 -4.64 -0.35 28.97
CA GLY A 167 -3.61 -0.10 30.00
C GLY A 167 -2.80 1.20 29.78
N LEU A 168 -3.13 1.97 28.74
CA LEU A 168 -2.53 3.28 28.48
C LEU A 168 -3.32 4.38 29.20
N VAL A 169 -2.59 5.24 29.91
CA VAL A 169 -3.16 6.33 30.71
C VAL A 169 -2.65 7.66 30.19
N GLU A 170 -3.55 8.57 29.86
CA GLU A 170 -3.17 9.92 29.41
C GLU A 170 -2.49 10.68 30.56
N LEU A 171 -1.26 11.17 30.32
CA LEU A 171 -0.45 11.88 31.32
C LEU A 171 -1.21 13.07 31.92
N ARG A 172 -1.97 13.82 31.12
CA ARG A 172 -2.71 14.98 31.60
C ARG A 172 -3.83 14.60 32.58
N LYS A 173 -4.50 13.46 32.36
CA LYS A 173 -5.54 12.95 33.27
C LYS A 173 -4.92 12.37 34.53
N TYR A 174 -3.84 11.60 34.39
CA TYR A 174 -3.09 11.06 35.52
C TYR A 174 -2.52 12.16 36.44
N LEU A 175 -1.98 13.23 35.87
CA LEU A 175 -1.52 14.39 36.65
C LEU A 175 -2.65 15.19 37.31
N LYS A 176 -3.93 14.95 36.97
CA LYS A 176 -5.07 15.52 37.69
C LYS A 176 -5.51 14.63 38.86
N THR A 177 -5.27 13.32 38.78
CA THR A 177 -5.57 12.39 39.89
C THR A 177 -4.51 12.47 40.98
N LEU A 178 -3.27 12.84 40.62
CA LEU A 178 -2.26 13.25 41.59
C LEU A 178 -2.47 14.73 41.96
N ASP A 179 -2.45 15.05 43.25
CA ASP A 179 -2.62 16.40 43.82
C ASP A 179 -1.42 17.33 43.54
N PHE A 180 -1.00 17.43 42.27
CA PHE A 180 0.09 18.30 41.85
C PHE A 180 -0.37 19.73 41.55
N ASN A 181 0.47 20.68 41.94
CA ASN A 181 0.30 22.10 41.62
C ASN A 181 0.42 22.34 40.10
N SER A 182 -0.20 23.42 39.60
CA SER A 182 -0.15 23.79 38.18
C SER A 182 1.30 23.91 37.64
N THR A 183 2.21 24.44 38.45
CA THR A 183 3.64 24.57 38.16
C THR A 183 4.33 23.21 38.04
N GLN A 184 4.09 22.30 38.98
CA GLN A 184 4.59 20.92 38.98
C GLN A 184 4.11 20.16 37.74
N ARG A 185 2.82 20.24 37.42
CA ARG A 185 2.26 19.61 36.21
C ARG A 185 2.89 20.13 34.93
N LYS A 186 3.18 21.44 34.85
CA LYS A 186 3.89 22.04 33.71
C LYS A 186 5.34 21.55 33.63
N HIS A 187 6.02 21.41 34.78
CA HIS A 187 7.39 20.92 34.85
C HIS A 187 7.50 19.46 34.39
N ILE A 188 6.61 18.59 34.89
CA ILE A 188 6.52 17.18 34.48
C ILE A 188 6.26 17.10 32.96
N LYS A 189 5.24 17.79 32.44
CA LYS A 189 4.98 17.81 30.98
C LYS A 189 6.20 18.26 30.15
N LYS A 190 6.97 19.23 30.65
CA LYS A 190 8.20 19.69 30.00
C LYS A 190 9.31 18.64 30.03
N ARG A 191 9.43 17.85 31.10
CA ARG A 191 10.35 16.69 31.15
C ARG A 191 9.93 15.64 30.13
N PHE A 192 8.65 15.25 30.11
CA PHE A 192 8.14 14.29 29.14
C PHE A 192 8.39 14.76 27.69
N ALA A 193 8.22 16.04 27.38
CA ALA A 193 8.52 16.59 26.06
C ALA A 193 10.02 16.62 25.72
N ARG A 194 10.92 16.78 26.71
CA ARG A 194 12.38 16.76 26.50
C ARG A 194 12.91 15.35 26.28
N ASN A 195 12.36 14.39 27.01
CA ASN A 195 12.77 12.99 26.95
C ASN A 195 12.08 12.23 25.80
N TYR A 196 11.09 12.84 25.15
CA TYR A 196 10.44 12.30 23.96
C TYR A 196 11.46 12.08 22.83
N GLY A 197 11.52 10.86 22.29
CA GLY A 197 12.49 10.43 21.28
C GLY A 197 13.79 9.86 21.84
N HIS A 198 14.13 10.13 23.11
CA HIS A 198 15.26 9.51 23.81
C HIS A 198 14.83 8.37 24.73
N ASP A 199 13.63 8.48 25.32
CA ASP A 199 13.07 7.49 26.22
C ASP A 199 11.95 6.70 25.54
N VAL A 200 12.12 5.37 25.50
CA VAL A 200 11.17 4.42 24.91
C VAL A 200 9.87 4.32 25.73
N ARG A 201 9.90 4.76 27.01
CA ARG A 201 8.74 4.73 27.91
C ARG A 201 7.69 5.78 27.57
N ILE A 202 8.05 6.83 26.83
CA ILE A 202 7.18 7.97 26.54
C ILE A 202 6.45 7.74 25.22
N ILE A 203 5.15 7.45 25.31
CA ILE A 203 4.31 7.18 24.15
C ILE A 203 3.57 8.47 23.79
N GLN A 204 3.65 8.90 22.51
CA GLN A 204 2.87 10.02 22.00
C GLN A 204 1.84 9.54 20.97
N GLN A 205 0.57 9.89 21.18
CA GLN A 205 -0.51 9.65 20.23
C GLN A 205 -1.31 10.95 20.08
N ASN A 206 -1.60 11.37 18.85
CA ASN A 206 -2.39 12.57 18.56
C ASN A 206 -1.87 13.86 19.25
N GLY A 207 -0.55 13.94 19.49
CA GLY A 207 0.07 15.08 20.17
C GLY A 207 0.02 15.03 21.71
N GLU A 208 -0.63 14.03 22.30
CA GLU A 208 -0.73 13.84 23.76
C GLU A 208 0.18 12.70 24.24
N PHE A 209 0.63 12.80 25.50
CA PHE A 209 1.52 11.82 26.12
C PHE A 209 0.73 10.77 26.91
N PHE A 210 1.12 9.51 26.76
CA PHE A 210 0.52 8.37 27.41
C PHE A 210 1.55 7.59 28.23
N LEU A 211 1.08 6.98 29.31
CA LEU A 211 1.82 6.20 30.28
C LEU A 211 1.32 4.75 30.23
N ASP A 212 2.23 3.79 30.16
CA ASP A 212 1.92 2.37 30.22
C ASP A 212 2.42 1.76 31.53
N PHE A 213 1.58 1.79 32.56
CA PHE A 213 1.91 1.24 33.88
C PHE A 213 2.03 -0.29 33.89
N THR A 214 1.66 -0.97 32.80
CA THR A 214 1.81 -2.43 32.71
C THR A 214 3.25 -2.81 32.34
N LYS A 215 3.94 -1.92 31.62
CA LYS A 215 5.25 -2.22 31.03
C LYS A 215 6.40 -1.45 31.66
N TYR A 216 6.15 -0.24 32.18
CA TYR A 216 7.20 0.64 32.67
C TYR A 216 6.83 1.31 33.99
N ASP A 217 7.85 1.54 34.82
CA ASP A 217 7.76 2.42 35.98
C ASP A 217 8.15 3.85 35.58
N TYR A 218 7.35 4.81 36.06
CA TYR A 218 7.48 6.25 35.78
C TYR A 218 7.72 7.07 37.05
N SER A 219 7.97 6.41 38.19
CA SER A 219 8.22 7.05 39.48
C SER A 219 9.37 8.06 39.42
N ASP A 220 10.37 7.81 38.58
CA ASP A 220 11.50 8.70 38.30
C ASP A 220 11.09 9.98 37.53
N LEU A 221 10.25 9.84 36.51
CA LEU A 221 9.80 10.92 35.64
C LEU A 221 8.68 11.77 36.26
N LEU A 222 7.96 11.20 37.22
CA LEU A 222 6.86 11.84 37.95
C LEU A 222 7.31 12.54 39.24
N GLN A 223 8.53 12.29 39.71
CA GLN A 223 9.11 13.03 40.82
C GLN A 223 9.35 14.48 40.43
N THR A 224 8.86 15.39 41.28
CA THR A 224 9.25 16.80 41.24
C THR A 224 10.33 17.01 42.29
N ASP A 225 11.48 17.52 41.86
CA ASP A 225 12.47 18.06 42.78
C ASP A 225 11.76 19.13 43.64
N GLN A 226 11.87 18.99 44.97
CA GLN A 226 11.33 19.94 45.95
C GLN A 226 11.93 21.33 45.78
#